data_AF-A0A256ZJV2-F1
#
_entry.id   AF-A0A256ZJV2-F1
#
_cell.length_a   1.000
_cell.length_b   1.000
_cell.length_c   1.000
_cell.angle_alpha   90.00
_cell.angle_beta   90.00
_cell.angle_gamma   90.00
#
_symmetry.space_group_name_H-M   'P 1'
#
loop_
_entity.id
_entity.type
_entity.pdbx_description
1 polymer ?
#
loop_
_entity_poly.entity_id
_entity_poly.type
_entity_poly.pdbx_seq_one_letter_code
_entity_poly.pdbx_strand_id
1 'polypeptide(L)'
;MELKHVTYRYNPLLERKEVYFEIDHSDVGSTPKRAEVRKLLAEHFGVEVGKVIVRKIETTTGTMVTRGEAHIYDSVEMAMFVEPDYILKRNQVITEEGEKAEEASEG
;
A
#
# COMPACT_ATOMS: atom_id res chain seq x y z
N MET A 1 -0.07 5.81 -17.47
CA MET A 1 -0.22 5.75 -15.99
C MET A 1 0.95 6.49 -15.40
N GLU A 2 0.70 7.65 -14.83
CA GLU A 2 1.71 8.57 -14.36
C GLU A 2 1.39 9.00 -12.94
N LEU A 3 2.41 9.01 -12.07
CA LEU A 3 2.30 9.48 -10.69
C LEU A 3 2.42 11.01 -10.70
N LYS A 4 1.31 11.73 -10.56
CA LYS A 4 1.28 13.20 -10.69
C LYS A 4 1.65 13.95 -9.42
N HIS A 5 1.14 13.46 -8.29
CA HIS A 5 1.38 14.11 -7.01
C HIS A 5 1.61 13.06 -5.94
N VAL A 6 2.66 13.26 -5.15
CA VAL A 6 2.97 12.41 -3.99
C VAL A 6 3.34 13.32 -2.85
N THR A 7 2.54 13.26 -1.79
CA THR A 7 2.87 13.87 -0.51
C THR A 7 3.02 12.76 0.50
N TYR A 8 4.04 12.82 1.36
CA TYR A 8 4.22 11.85 2.41
C TYR A 8 4.59 12.50 3.74
N ARG A 9 4.17 11.86 4.83
CA ARG A 9 4.50 12.25 6.20
C ARG A 9 5.02 11.03 6.96
N TYR A 10 6.20 11.15 7.56
CA TYR A 10 6.73 10.09 8.42
C TYR A 10 6.13 10.18 9.82
N ASN A 11 5.60 9.05 10.31
CA ASN A 11 5.09 8.90 11.65
C ASN A 11 6.05 7.98 12.44
N PRO A 12 6.94 8.54 13.28
CA PRO A 12 7.95 7.77 13.99
C PRO A 12 7.37 6.84 15.08
N LEU A 13 6.14 7.07 15.55
CA LEU A 13 5.51 6.21 16.56
C LEU A 13 5.09 4.84 16.02
N LEU A 14 4.78 4.79 14.72
CA LEU A 14 4.31 3.60 14.02
C LEU A 14 5.30 3.15 12.94
N GLU A 15 6.48 3.78 12.87
CA GLU A 15 7.53 3.51 11.89
C GLU A 15 6.98 3.39 10.46
N ARG A 16 6.11 4.34 10.09
CA ARG A 16 5.41 4.33 8.80
C ARG A 16 5.43 5.70 8.12
N LYS A 17 5.43 5.68 6.80
CA LYS A 17 5.19 6.85 5.94
C LYS A 17 3.74 6.82 5.48
N GLU A 18 2.98 7.83 5.88
CA GLU A 18 1.63 8.08 5.38
C GLU A 18 1.76 8.81 4.05
N VAL A 19 1.41 8.14 2.96
CA VAL A 19 1.57 8.61 1.58
C VAL A 19 0.21 8.90 0.98
N TYR A 20 0.02 10.14 0.55
CA TYR A 20 -1.09 10.58 -0.29
C TYR A 20 -0.59 10.71 -1.73
N PHE A 21 -1.26 10.02 -2.65
CA PHE A 21 -0.84 9.99 -4.04
C PHE A 21 -2.00 10.29 -5.00
N GLU A 22 -1.64 10.85 -6.15
CA GLU A 22 -2.51 11.09 -7.29
C GLU A 22 -1.88 10.46 -8.53
N ILE A 23 -2.62 9.58 -9.19
CA ILE A 23 -2.22 8.86 -10.40
C ILE A 23 -3.13 9.30 -11.53
N ASP A 24 -2.53 9.75 -12.62
CA ASP A 24 -3.23 9.94 -13.89
C ASP A 24 -3.15 8.64 -14.71
N HIS A 25 -4.31 8.11 -15.07
CA HIS A 25 -4.46 6.91 -15.87
C HIS A 25 -5.20 7.19 -17.19
N SER A 26 -5.10 8.43 -17.70
CA SER A 26 -5.62 8.84 -19.01
C SER A 26 -5.21 7.92 -20.15
N ASP A 27 -3.97 7.44 -20.15
CA ASP A 27 -3.41 6.65 -21.26
C ASP A 27 -3.92 5.21 -21.29
N VAL A 28 -4.34 4.68 -20.13
CA VAL A 28 -4.69 3.26 -19.96
C VAL A 28 -6.21 3.07 -20.03
N GLY A 29 -7.00 4.12 -19.89
CA GLY A 29 -8.46 4.05 -20.02
C GLY A 29 -9.17 3.32 -18.87
N SER A 30 -8.41 2.74 -17.92
CA SER A 30 -8.92 1.86 -16.87
C SER A 30 -8.46 2.31 -15.49
N THR A 31 -9.30 2.07 -14.49
CA THR A 31 -8.97 2.31 -13.08
C THR A 31 -7.76 1.45 -12.67
N PRO A 32 -6.67 2.06 -12.17
CA PRO A 32 -5.49 1.34 -11.74
C PRO A 32 -5.83 0.32 -10.66
N LYS A 33 -5.30 -0.89 -10.82
CA LYS A 33 -5.50 -1.95 -9.82
C LYS A 33 -4.60 -1.67 -8.62
N ARG A 34 -5.05 -2.07 -7.43
CA ARG A 34 -4.24 -1.97 -6.19
C ARG A 34 -2.82 -2.54 -6.36
N ALA A 35 -2.69 -3.68 -7.04
CA ALA A 35 -1.39 -4.30 -7.28
C ALA A 35 -0.44 -3.43 -8.13
N GLU A 36 -0.95 -2.70 -9.12
CA GLU A 36 -0.17 -1.78 -9.95
C GLU A 36 0.24 -0.55 -9.14
N VAL A 37 -0.71 0.04 -8.40
CA VAL A 37 -0.44 1.18 -7.51
C VAL A 37 0.63 0.83 -6.47
N ARG A 38 0.57 -0.36 -5.86
CA ARG A 38 1.61 -0.80 -4.92
C ARG A 38 2.99 -0.88 -5.57
N LYS A 39 3.09 -1.48 -6.77
CA LYS A 39 4.36 -1.57 -7.48
C LYS A 39 4.91 -0.18 -7.81
N LEU A 40 4.06 0.71 -8.31
CA LEU A 40 4.42 2.09 -8.64
C LEU A 40 4.95 2.85 -7.41
N LEU A 41 4.27 2.72 -6.27
CA LEU A 41 4.71 3.33 -5.01
C LEU A 41 5.99 2.67 -4.47
N ALA A 42 6.10 1.35 -4.56
CA ALA A 42 7.29 0.61 -4.14
C ALA A 42 8.53 1.05 -4.93
N GLU A 43 8.42 1.16 -6.26
CA GLU A 43 9.47 1.66 -7.14
C GLU A 43 9.80 3.13 -6.84
N HIS A 44 8.78 3.98 -6.64
CA HIS A 44 8.98 5.40 -6.35
C HIS A 44 9.73 5.64 -5.02
N PHE A 45 9.44 4.84 -3.99
CA PHE A 45 10.08 4.96 -2.67
C PHE A 45 11.30 4.05 -2.49
N GLY A 46 11.62 3.19 -3.46
CA GLY A 46 12.72 2.22 -3.38
C GLY A 46 12.51 1.17 -2.28
N VAL A 47 11.27 0.77 -2.04
CA VAL A 47 10.89 -0.21 -1.01
C VAL A 47 10.29 -1.46 -1.63
N GLU A 48 10.18 -2.53 -0.85
CA GLU A 48 9.53 -3.75 -1.28
C GLU A 48 8.00 -3.59 -1.35
N VAL A 49 7.38 -4.25 -2.33
CA VAL A 49 5.92 -4.20 -2.55
C VAL A 49 5.14 -4.72 -1.34
N GLY A 50 5.73 -5.61 -0.53
CA GLY A 50 5.14 -6.12 0.72
C GLY A 50 5.06 -5.08 1.84
N LYS A 51 5.90 -4.05 1.81
CA LYS A 51 5.90 -2.96 2.81
C LYS A 51 4.90 -1.85 2.49
N VAL A 52 4.31 -1.87 1.29
CA VAL A 52 3.35 -0.87 0.82
C VAL A 52 1.93 -1.37 1.04
N ILE A 53 1.24 -0.77 1.99
CA ILE A 53 -0.16 -1.05 2.31
C ILE A 53 -1.04 0.03 1.69
N VAL A 54 -1.84 -0.31 0.69
CA VAL A 54 -2.80 0.65 0.14
C VAL A 54 -4.08 0.61 0.96
N ARG A 55 -4.40 1.73 1.62
CA ARG A 55 -5.60 1.91 2.45
C ARG A 55 -6.81 2.24 1.59
N LYS A 56 -6.65 3.21 0.69
CA LYS A 56 -7.77 3.76 -0.09
C LYS A 56 -7.33 4.09 -1.51
N ILE A 57 -8.20 3.77 -2.45
CA ILE A 57 -8.09 4.17 -3.86
C ILE A 57 -9.48 4.65 -4.26
N GLU A 58 -9.57 5.90 -4.69
CA GLU A 58 -10.77 6.53 -5.21
C GLU A 58 -10.47 7.16 -6.55
N THR A 59 -11.14 6.67 -7.59
CA THR A 59 -11.11 7.29 -8.91
C THR A 59 -12.19 8.37 -8.97
N THR A 60 -11.80 9.57 -9.38
CA THR A 60 -12.74 10.69 -9.51
C THR A 60 -13.57 10.48 -10.77
N THR A 61 -14.87 10.23 -10.63
CA THR A 61 -15.78 10.02 -11.78
C THR A 61 -15.75 11.22 -12.72
N GLY A 62 -15.61 10.95 -14.02
CA GLY A 62 -15.52 11.96 -15.07
C GLY A 62 -14.10 12.50 -15.32
N THR A 63 -13.12 12.08 -14.51
CA THR A 63 -11.69 12.36 -14.74
C THR A 63 -10.91 11.05 -14.73
N MET A 64 -9.84 10.96 -15.51
CA MET A 64 -8.96 9.77 -15.53
C MET A 64 -7.91 9.82 -14.42
N VAL A 65 -8.31 10.35 -13.25
CA VAL A 65 -7.41 10.60 -12.12
C VAL A 65 -7.88 9.81 -10.91
N THR A 66 -6.95 9.05 -10.36
CA THR A 66 -7.11 8.26 -9.15
C THR A 66 -6.35 8.89 -8.00
N ARG A 67 -7.04 9.12 -6.89
CA ARG A 67 -6.43 9.57 -5.64
C ARG A 67 -6.45 8.45 -4.63
N GLY A 68 -5.42 8.37 -3.80
CA GLY A 68 -5.36 7.32 -2.81
C GLY A 68 -4.44 7.65 -1.64
N GLU A 69 -4.57 6.81 -0.63
CA GLU A 69 -3.74 6.80 0.56
C GLU A 69 -3.10 5.41 0.69
N ALA A 70 -1.79 5.42 0.95
CA ALA A 70 -1.00 4.25 1.24
C ALA A 70 -0.11 4.49 2.46
N HIS A 71 0.13 3.44 3.24
CA HIS A 71 1.10 3.44 4.32
C HIS A 71 2.28 2.58 3.92
N ILE A 72 3.48 3.14 4.03
CA ILE A 72 4.72 2.41 3.77
C ILE A 72 5.39 2.19 5.12
N TYR A 73 5.48 0.94 5.56
CA TYR A 73 6.11 0.58 6.81
C TYR A 73 7.60 0.30 6.63
N ASP A 74 8.40 0.57 7.67
CA ASP A 74 9.83 0.26 7.65
C ASP A 74 10.05 -1.28 7.75
N SER A 75 9.22 -1.98 8.53
CA SER A 75 9.15 -3.45 8.64
C SER A 75 7.77 -4.02 8.27
N VAL A 76 7.76 -5.21 7.68
CA VAL A 76 6.52 -5.95 7.38
C VAL A 76 5.84 -6.41 8.67
N GLU A 77 6.61 -6.72 9.71
CA GLU A 77 6.10 -7.12 11.02
C GLU A 77 5.25 -6.01 11.66
N MET A 78 5.71 -4.75 11.54
CA MET A 78 4.95 -3.59 11.99
C MET A 78 3.64 -3.42 11.21
N ALA A 79 3.66 -3.71 9.90
CA ALA A 79 2.43 -3.72 9.11
C ALA A 79 1.47 -4.82 9.59
N MET A 80 1.98 -6.01 9.93
CA MET A 80 1.17 -7.13 10.44
C MET A 80 0.60 -6.86 11.83
N PHE A 81 1.35 -6.16 12.69
CA PHE A 81 0.92 -5.80 14.04
C PHE A 81 -0.13 -4.67 14.05
N VAL A 82 0.00 -3.69 13.15
CA VAL A 82 -0.84 -2.47 13.15
C VAL A 82 -2.08 -2.61 12.28
N GLU A 83 -1.98 -3.26 11.11
CA GLU A 83 -3.09 -3.39 10.18
C GLU A 83 -3.84 -4.71 10.40
N PRO A 84 -5.18 -4.71 10.33
CA PRO A 84 -5.97 -5.91 10.54
C PRO A 84 -5.83 -6.92 9.38
N ASP A 85 -6.02 -8.21 9.66
CA ASP A 85 -5.81 -9.33 8.73
C ASP A 85 -6.50 -9.15 7.37
N TYR A 86 -7.71 -8.58 7.36
CA TYR A 86 -8.48 -8.38 6.13
C TYR A 86 -7.84 -7.32 5.20
N ILE A 87 -7.07 -6.36 5.73
CA ILE A 87 -6.33 -5.38 4.93
C ILE A 87 -5.06 -6.03 4.36
N LEU A 88 -4.40 -6.84 5.16
CA LEU A 88 -3.19 -7.56 4.76
C LEU A 88 -3.47 -8.59 3.66
N LYS A 89 -4.57 -9.35 3.78
CA LYS A 89 -5.06 -10.27 2.73
C LYS A 89 -5.42 -9.51 1.44
N ARG A 90 -6.10 -8.36 1.55
CA ARG A 90 -6.46 -7.52 0.38
C ARG A 90 -5.25 -6.90 -0.32
N ASN A 91 -4.19 -6.62 0.43
CA ASN A 91 -2.93 -6.14 -0.10
C ASN A 91 -1.95 -7.29 -0.42
N GLN A 92 -2.35 -8.57 -0.33
CA GLN A 92 -1.46 -9.71 -0.59
C GLN A 92 -0.14 -9.65 0.20
N VAL A 93 -0.18 -9.09 1.41
CA VAL A 93 0.98 -9.03 2.31
C VAL A 93 1.07 -10.30 3.15
N ILE A 94 -0.08 -10.86 3.51
CA ILE A 94 -0.20 -12.20 4.05
C ILE A 94 -0.84 -13.06 2.96
N THR A 95 -0.05 -13.94 2.33
CA THR A 95 -0.57 -15.17 1.73
C THR A 95 -0.89 -16.15 2.87
N GLU A 96 -1.83 -17.07 2.66
CA GLU A 96 -2.38 -18.04 3.64
C GLU A 96 -1.35 -18.92 4.40
N GLU A 97 -0.05 -18.66 4.27
CA GLU A 97 1.06 -19.31 4.95
C GLU A 97 1.61 -18.52 6.17
N GLY A 98 1.17 -17.27 6.37
CA GLY A 98 1.64 -16.42 7.48
C GLY A 98 1.08 -16.78 8.86
N GLU A 99 -0.03 -17.54 8.93
CA GLU A 99 -0.61 -18.03 10.19
C GLU A 99 0.30 -19.04 10.92
N LYS A 100 1.36 -19.56 10.28
CA LYS A 100 2.23 -20.57 10.89
C LYS A 100 3.42 -20.03 11.68
N ALA A 101 3.72 -18.72 11.62
CA ALA A 101 4.91 -18.16 12.26
C ALA A 101 4.65 -17.64 13.69
N GLU A 102 3.42 -17.27 14.03
CA GLU A 102 3.11 -16.70 15.36
C GLU A 102 2.82 -17.79 16.41
N GLU A 103 2.29 -18.96 16.03
CA GLU A 103 2.09 -20.10 16.96
C GLU A 103 3.39 -20.78 17.43
N ALA A 104 4.57 -20.43 16.90
CA ALA A 104 5.83 -21.07 17.28
C ALA A 104 6.62 -20.32 18.38
N SER A 105 6.18 -19.13 18.81
CA SER A 105 6.90 -18.34 19.83
C SER A 105 6.22 -18.27 21.19
N GLU A 106 5.04 -18.89 21.36
CA GLU A 106 4.30 -18.94 22.63
C GLU A 106 3.93 -20.39 23.03
N GLY A 107 4.86 -21.34 22.85
CA GLY A 107 4.73 -22.74 23.25
C GLY A 107 5.98 -23.30 23.95
#